data_AF-A0A662T5H5-F1
#
_entry.id   AF-A0A662T5H5-F1
#
_cell.length_a   1.000
_cell.length_b   1.000
_cell.length_c   1.000
_cell.angle_alpha   90.00
_cell.angle_beta   90.00
_cell.angle_gamma   90.00
#
_symmetry.space_group_name_H-M   'P 1'
#
loop_
_entity.id
_entity.type
_entity.pdbx_description
1 polymer ?
#
loop_
_entity_poly.entity_id
_entity_poly.type
_entity_poly.pdbx_seq_one_letter_code
_entity_poly.pdbx_strand_id
1 'polypeptide(L)'
;MKLEIPPEPVSVKESIRRGLDVHRELEIMNLKQGTWIASPLWSDMGWGRVLKREGLSWQSFMSIIRDHFPYFLDWVLGRMDWDEVMSRLVQRLEDEIEALKKRKGESMW
;
A
#
# COMPACT_ATOMS: atom_id res chain seq x y z
N MET A 1 -13.79 -4.33 6.05
CA MET A 1 -12.80 -4.92 7.00
C MET A 1 -12.32 -3.79 7.91
N LYS A 2 -11.62 -4.03 9.04
CA LYS A 2 -11.03 -2.91 9.81
C LYS A 2 -9.51 -2.99 9.77
N LEU A 3 -8.88 -2.07 9.05
CA LEU A 3 -7.44 -1.86 9.02
C LEU A 3 -7.13 -0.56 9.75
N GLU A 4 -6.21 -0.61 10.70
CA GLU A 4 -5.75 0.60 11.38
C GLU A 4 -4.74 1.32 10.50
N ILE A 5 -5.01 2.59 10.22
CA ILE A 5 -4.11 3.45 9.45
C ILE A 5 -3.00 3.91 10.40
N PRO A 6 -1.72 3.63 10.11
CA PRO A 6 -0.61 4.14 10.91
C PRO A 6 -0.45 5.65 10.74
N PRO A 7 0.15 6.34 11.72
CA PRO A 7 0.54 7.74 11.57
C PRO A 7 1.50 7.92 10.39
N GLU A 8 1.55 9.14 9.84
CA GLU A 8 2.45 9.47 8.74
C GLU A 8 3.92 9.17 9.11
N PRO A 9 4.64 8.39 8.29
CA PRO A 9 6.05 8.12 8.53
C PRO A 9 6.91 9.30 8.02
N VAL A 10 6.85 10.43 8.74
CA VAL A 10 7.49 11.71 8.35
C VAL A 10 8.99 11.55 8.05
N SER A 11 9.72 10.76 8.85
CA SER A 11 11.15 10.51 8.61
C SER A 11 11.43 9.81 7.28
N VAL A 12 10.55 8.88 6.88
CA VAL A 12 10.63 8.18 5.60
C VAL A 12 10.31 9.15 4.45
N LYS A 13 9.26 9.96 4.60
CA LYS A 13 8.90 11.00 3.62
C LYS A 13 10.08 11.93 3.32
N GLU A 14 10.70 12.48 4.35
CA GLU A 14 11.83 13.40 4.21
C GLU A 14 13.11 12.71 3.69
N SER A 15 13.29 11.42 3.97
CA SER A 15 14.37 10.63 3.37
C SER A 15 14.17 10.48 1.86
N ILE A 16 12.97 10.05 1.44
CA ILE A 16 12.65 9.85 0.02
C ILE A 16 12.70 11.20 -0.72
N ARG A 17 12.18 12.27 -0.13
CA ARG A 17 12.20 13.60 -0.73
C ARG A 17 13.63 14.07 -1.03
N ARG A 18 14.55 13.91 -0.07
CA ARG A 18 15.98 14.20 -0.30
C ARG A 18 16.59 13.29 -1.37
N GLY A 19 16.24 12.00 -1.37
CA GLY A 19 16.67 11.06 -2.40
C GLY A 19 16.23 11.48 -3.82
N LEU A 20 15.02 12.03 -3.97
CA LEU A 20 14.50 12.52 -5.24
C LEU A 20 15.30 13.70 -5.80
N ASP A 21 15.88 14.55 -4.93
CA ASP A 21 16.70 15.69 -5.33
C ASP A 21 18.11 15.29 -5.78
N VAL A 22 18.64 14.17 -5.28
CA VAL A 22 20.02 13.72 -5.55
C VAL A 22 20.07 12.64 -6.63
N HIS A 23 19.22 11.62 -6.54
CA HIS A 23 19.22 10.43 -7.41
C HIS A 23 17.79 10.03 -7.80
N ARG A 24 17.09 10.94 -8.50
CA ARG A 24 15.66 10.83 -8.82
C ARG A 24 15.20 9.47 -9.34
N GLU A 25 15.88 8.91 -10.35
CA GLU A 25 15.46 7.64 -10.96
C GLU A 25 15.58 6.47 -9.98
N LEU A 26 16.70 6.39 -9.26
CA LEU A 26 16.93 5.35 -8.25
C LEU A 26 15.89 5.43 -7.13
N GLU A 27 15.60 6.65 -6.65
CA GLU A 27 14.64 6.85 -5.59
C GLU A 27 13.20 6.52 -6.02
N ILE A 28 12.83 6.85 -7.27
CA ILE A 28 11.58 6.43 -7.88
C ILE A 28 11.49 4.90 -7.94
N MET A 29 12.57 4.21 -8.32
CA MET A 29 12.60 2.74 -8.34
C MET A 29 12.42 2.13 -6.95
N ASN A 30 13.09 2.68 -5.94
CA ASN A 30 12.97 2.24 -4.54
C ASN A 30 11.54 2.46 -4.01
N LEU A 31 10.97 3.63 -4.25
CA LEU A 31 9.60 3.95 -3.87
C LEU A 31 8.60 3.00 -4.55
N LYS A 32 8.80 2.70 -5.83
CA LYS A 32 7.98 1.75 -6.62
C LYS A 32 8.12 0.30 -6.15
N GLN A 33 9.24 -0.09 -5.56
CA GLN A 33 9.39 -1.42 -4.97
C GLN A 33 8.36 -1.66 -3.85
N GLY A 34 8.01 -0.60 -3.10
CA GLY A 34 6.93 -0.58 -2.13
C GLY A 34 7.18 -1.38 -0.84
N THR A 35 8.33 -2.03 -0.71
CA THR A 35 8.71 -2.84 0.48
C THR A 35 8.79 -2.00 1.75
N TRP A 36 9.17 -0.72 1.63
CA TRP A 36 9.27 0.24 2.72
C TRP A 36 7.95 0.45 3.46
N ILE A 37 6.82 0.34 2.76
CA ILE A 37 5.47 0.49 3.34
C ILE A 37 4.75 -0.84 3.50
N ALA A 38 4.92 -1.76 2.55
CA ALA A 38 4.24 -3.04 2.59
C ALA A 38 4.63 -3.88 3.81
N SER A 39 5.94 -3.95 4.12
CA SER A 39 6.43 -4.78 5.22
C SER A 39 5.90 -4.35 6.59
N PRO A 40 5.98 -3.06 7.00
CA PRO A 40 5.44 -2.62 8.28
C PRO A 40 3.91 -2.70 8.35
N LEU A 41 3.18 -2.39 7.26
CA LEU A 41 1.73 -2.54 7.25
C LEU A 41 1.32 -4.01 7.47
N TRP A 42 1.97 -4.92 6.75
CA TRP A 42 1.63 -6.32 6.80
C TRP A 42 1.98 -6.99 8.13
N SER A 43 3.18 -6.72 8.63
CA SER A 43 3.73 -7.37 9.82
C SER A 43 3.41 -6.59 11.09
N ASP A 44 3.91 -5.37 11.21
CA ASP A 44 3.90 -4.59 12.46
C ASP A 44 2.50 -4.07 12.79
N MET A 45 1.78 -3.57 11.78
CA MET A 45 0.37 -3.16 11.92
C MET A 45 -0.61 -4.33 11.86
N GLY A 46 -0.12 -5.55 11.64
CA GLY A 46 -0.92 -6.77 11.63
C GLY A 46 -1.93 -6.89 10.48
N TRP A 47 -1.84 -6.05 9.43
CA TRP A 47 -2.76 -6.13 8.28
C TRP A 47 -2.71 -7.50 7.63
N GLY A 48 -1.54 -8.14 7.61
CA GLY A 48 -1.38 -9.48 7.02
C GLY A 48 -2.27 -10.52 7.68
N ARG A 49 -2.55 -10.44 8.98
CA ARG A 49 -3.48 -11.36 9.65
C ARG A 49 -4.91 -11.15 9.18
N VAL A 50 -5.32 -9.89 9.05
CA VAL A 50 -6.67 -9.51 8.62
C VAL A 50 -6.89 -9.86 7.15
N LEU A 51 -5.97 -9.43 6.28
CA LEU A 51 -6.04 -9.65 4.83
C LEU A 51 -6.00 -11.13 4.45
N LYS A 52 -5.16 -11.94 5.11
CA LYS A 52 -5.10 -13.39 4.88
C LYS A 52 -6.44 -14.07 5.18
N ARG A 53 -7.12 -13.67 6.26
CA ARG A 53 -8.45 -14.22 6.61
C ARG A 53 -9.50 -13.93 5.54
N GLU A 54 -9.37 -12.80 4.85
CA GLU A 54 -10.22 -12.42 3.72
C GLU A 54 -9.78 -13.06 2.39
N GLY A 55 -8.71 -13.86 2.39
CA GLY A 55 -8.22 -14.58 1.21
C GLY A 55 -7.21 -13.81 0.37
N LEU A 56 -6.71 -12.66 0.84
CA LEU A 56 -5.71 -11.86 0.14
C LEU A 56 -4.30 -12.29 0.56
N SER A 57 -3.49 -12.70 -0.42
CA SER A 57 -2.12 -13.18 -0.21
C SER A 57 -1.11 -12.02 -0.11
N TRP A 58 0.09 -12.31 0.42
CA TRP A 58 1.19 -11.34 0.43
C TRP A 58 1.55 -10.87 -0.98
N GLN A 59 1.52 -11.78 -1.96
CA GLN A 59 1.84 -11.49 -3.35
C GLN A 59 0.80 -10.54 -3.97
N SER A 60 -0.48 -10.77 -3.71
CA SER A 60 -1.57 -9.88 -4.13
C SER A 60 -1.45 -8.51 -3.47
N PHE A 61 -1.16 -8.47 -2.16
CA PHE A 61 -0.94 -7.24 -1.42
C PHE A 61 0.21 -6.41 -2.00
N MET A 62 1.36 -7.05 -2.23
CA MET A 62 2.52 -6.42 -2.86
C MET A 62 2.21 -5.89 -4.26
N SER A 63 1.37 -6.58 -5.03
CA SER A 63 0.93 -6.05 -6.34
C SER A 63 0.14 -4.76 -6.18
N ILE A 64 -0.84 -4.74 -5.27
CA ILE A 64 -1.64 -3.55 -4.99
C ILE A 64 -0.76 -2.39 -4.52
N ILE A 65 0.20 -2.63 -3.62
CA ILE A 65 1.14 -1.60 -3.16
C ILE A 65 1.93 -0.99 -4.32
N ARG A 66 2.45 -1.82 -5.24
CA ARG A 66 3.20 -1.34 -6.40
C ARG A 66 2.32 -0.53 -7.36
N ASP A 67 1.07 -0.94 -7.55
CA ASP A 67 0.11 -0.20 -8.38
C ASP A 67 -0.32 1.12 -7.71
N HIS A 68 -0.29 1.17 -6.37
CA HIS A 68 -0.57 2.36 -5.57
C HIS A 68 0.57 3.39 -5.54
N PHE A 69 1.72 3.06 -6.15
CA PHE A 69 2.93 3.91 -6.24
C PHE A 69 2.67 5.38 -6.59
N PRO A 70 1.82 5.74 -7.59
CA PRO A 70 1.61 7.14 -7.94
C PRO A 70 1.11 8.00 -6.77
N TYR A 71 0.27 7.45 -5.90
CA TYR A 71 -0.22 8.15 -4.72
C TYR A 71 0.86 8.35 -3.66
N PHE A 72 1.74 7.36 -3.47
CA PHE A 72 2.91 7.54 -2.59
C PHE A 72 3.84 8.62 -3.12
N LEU A 73 4.05 8.69 -4.44
CA LEU A 73 4.85 9.75 -5.05
C LEU A 73 4.21 11.13 -4.86
N ASP A 74 2.89 11.24 -5.04
CA ASP A 74 2.17 12.49 -4.78
C ASP A 74 2.29 12.93 -3.33
N TRP A 75 2.22 11.99 -2.38
CA TRP A 75 2.42 12.29 -0.96
C TRP A 75 3.82 12.78 -0.63
N VAL A 76 4.86 12.14 -1.16
CA VAL A 76 6.25 12.60 -0.98
C VAL A 76 6.45 14.00 -1.56
N LEU A 77 5.83 14.30 -2.70
CA LEU A 77 5.90 15.61 -3.35
C LEU A 77 5.00 16.66 -2.70
N GLY A 78 4.22 16.30 -1.66
CA GLY A 78 3.30 17.21 -0.97
C GLY A 78 2.05 17.57 -1.78
N ARG A 79 1.69 16.75 -2.77
CA ARG A 79 0.49 16.90 -3.60
C ARG A 79 -0.73 16.15 -3.03
N MET A 80 -0.52 15.27 -2.06
CA MET A 80 -1.55 14.47 -1.41
C MET A 80 -1.20 14.24 0.07
N ASP A 81 -2.21 14.25 0.94
CA ASP A 81 -2.03 14.00 2.36
C ASP A 81 -1.95 12.49 2.66
N TRP A 82 -1.25 12.14 3.75
CA TRP A 82 -1.05 10.74 4.14
C TRP A 82 -2.37 9.99 4.33
N ASP A 83 -3.33 10.60 5.03
CA ASP A 83 -4.63 9.99 5.29
C ASP A 83 -5.40 9.71 4.00
N GLU A 84 -5.24 10.56 2.98
CA GLU A 84 -5.86 10.34 1.66
C GLU A 84 -5.21 9.17 0.93
N VAL A 85 -3.87 9.09 0.89
CA VAL A 85 -3.14 7.97 0.31
C VAL A 85 -3.58 6.65 0.95
N MET A 86 -3.65 6.63 2.28
CA MET A 86 -3.98 5.42 3.04
C MET A 86 -5.45 5.04 2.88
N SER A 87 -6.37 6.01 2.84
CA SER A 87 -7.79 5.75 2.58
C SER A 87 -8.00 5.11 1.20
N ARG A 88 -7.31 5.63 0.17
CA ARG A 88 -7.36 5.05 -1.20
C ARG A 88 -6.78 3.63 -1.24
N LEU A 89 -5.70 3.36 -0.50
CA LEU A 89 -5.12 2.03 -0.40
C LEU A 89 -6.09 1.04 0.25
N VAL A 90 -6.70 1.43 1.37
CA VAL A 90 -7.70 0.60 2.07
C VAL A 90 -8.87 0.30 1.15
N GLN A 91 -9.42 1.30 0.45
CA GLN A 91 -10.50 1.09 -0.52
C GLN A 91 -10.11 0.08 -1.59
N ARG A 92 -8.92 0.22 -2.19
CA ARG A 92 -8.45 -0.71 -3.23
C ARG A 92 -8.32 -2.15 -2.73
N LEU A 93 -7.91 -2.34 -1.48
CA LEU A 93 -7.84 -3.66 -0.84
C LEU A 93 -9.23 -4.25 -0.62
N GLU A 94 -10.18 -3.44 -0.18
CA GLU A 94 -11.58 -3.87 -0.01
C GLU A 94 -12.21 -4.28 -1.34
N ASP A 95 -11.97 -3.52 -2.41
CA ASP A 95 -12.42 -3.86 -3.77
C ASP A 95 -11.83 -5.20 -4.25
N GLU A 96 -10.56 -5.47 -3.96
CA GLU A 96 -9.92 -6.76 -4.32
C GLU A 96 -10.54 -7.93 -3.55
N ILE A 97 -10.78 -7.74 -2.25
CA ILE A 97 -11.40 -8.77 -1.40
C ILE A 97 -12.81 -9.09 -1.90
N GLU A 98 -13.59 -8.07 -2.26
CA GLU A 98 -14.93 -8.27 -2.80
C GLU A 98 -14.88 -9.01 -4.15
N ALA A 99 -13.95 -8.66 -5.02
CA ALA A 99 -13.74 -9.37 -6.28
C ALA A 99 -13.32 -10.84 -6.06
N LEU A 100 -12.46 -11.12 -5.08
CA LEU A 100 -12.07 -12.49 -4.69
C LEU A 100 -13.26 -13.30 -4.19
N LYS A 101 -14.15 -12.70 -3.40
CA LYS A 101 -15.38 -13.34 -2.90
C LYS A 101 -16.33 -13.71 -4.03
N LYS A 102 -16.57 -12.80 -4.97
CA LYS A 102 -17.40 -13.04 -6.16
C LYS A 102 -16.88 -14.21 -7.01
N ARG A 103 -15.58 -14.20 -7.32
CA ARG A 103 -14.92 -15.30 -8.08
C ARG A 103 -15.07 -16.67 -7.40
N LYS A 104 -14.97 -16.72 -6.06
CA LYS A 104 -15.18 -17.96 -5.30
C LYS A 104 -16.64 -18.41 -5.31
N GLY A 105 -17.58 -17.47 -5.22
CA GLY A 105 -19.01 -17.74 -5.28
C GLY A 105 -19.46 -18.30 -6.64
N GLU A 106 -18.93 -17.76 -7.73
CA GLU A 106 -19.19 -18.22 -9.11
C GLU A 106 -18.60 -19.60 -9.38
N SER A 107 -17.44 -19.91 -8.80
CA SER A 107 -16.75 -21.20 -8.99
C SER A 107 -17.39 -22.38 -8.23
N MET A 108 -18.42 -22.13 -7.42
CA MET A 108 -19.14 -23.14 -6.63
C MET A 108 -20.43 -23.66 -7.31
N TRP A 109 -20.73 -23.22 -8.53
CA TRP A 109 -21.90 -23.63 -9.32
C TRP A 109 -21.50 -24.28 -10.64
#